data_AF-A0A653KXA9-F1
#
_entry.id   AF-A0A653KXA9-F1
#
_cell.length_a   1.000
_cell.length_b   1.000
_cell.length_c   1.000
_cell.angle_alpha   90.00
_cell.angle_beta   90.00
_cell.angle_gamma   90.00
#
_symmetry.space_group_name_H-M   'P 1'
#
loop_
_entity.id
_entity.type
_entity.pdbx_description
1 polymer ?
#
loop_
_entity_poly.entity_id
_entity_poly.type
_entity_poly.pdbx_seq_one_letter_code
_entity_poly.pdbx_strand_id
1 'polypeptide(L)'
;MANVQEIANWESGIYQIETTDPVLGGPNGIANAQAKALANRTAFLKQQIEQLNSGQIAPAWIASINYVQSELQKLDIKQSVRCASVGDISYLGGVQTIDGVSLSIGDRILVKDQVTATQNGIYVVAATAWPRSADADNGSKLTSGARIAVEEGSINAGKVWYLANAGAINVGSTNLIFFDEKPYATQSTPGFVSLASSSEAVSGVDDKKAVTPKGALEVALTAYPVGAPIPWPSTVVPAGYAKFNGGSFNVSANPRLAALYPSGVLPDMRGLHIRGLDDGKGHDPGRSILSYQADQNKAHSHRFENTFGAPIGPFDTIDGRVGTITPQAIANSAAHVATVPAVGGAYFSTVIASQGGAEVTVKSMAFLWITRLG
;
A
#
# COMPACT_ATOMS: atom_id res chain seq x y z
N MET A 1 60.67 -66.60 34.43
CA MET A 1 61.14 -66.22 33.08
C MET A 1 61.35 -64.71 33.07
N ALA A 2 62.47 -64.23 32.52
CA ALA A 2 62.73 -62.79 32.40
C ALA A 2 62.18 -62.30 31.05
N ASN A 3 61.33 -61.27 31.09
CA ASN A 3 60.78 -60.65 29.89
C ASN A 3 61.71 -59.52 29.41
N VAL A 4 61.67 -59.21 28.11
CA VAL A 4 62.30 -57.99 27.59
C VAL A 4 61.53 -56.79 28.15
N GLN A 5 62.23 -55.85 28.76
CA GLN A 5 61.61 -54.63 29.27
C GLN A 5 61.35 -53.66 28.10
N GLU A 6 60.08 -53.34 27.91
CA GLU A 6 59.61 -52.44 26.85
C GLU A 6 59.55 -51.00 27.36
N ILE A 7 59.90 -50.06 26.49
CA ILE A 7 59.75 -48.62 26.71
C ILE A 7 59.04 -48.07 25.47
N ALA A 8 58.05 -47.20 25.65
CA ALA A 8 57.34 -46.55 24.56
C ALA A 8 58.27 -45.55 23.84
N ASN A 9 59.08 -46.06 22.92
CA ASN A 9 60.06 -45.30 22.16
C ASN A 9 60.04 -45.74 20.69
N TRP A 10 60.05 -44.78 19.77
CA TRP A 10 60.18 -45.06 18.34
C TRP A 10 61.65 -45.18 17.96
N GLU A 11 62.16 -46.41 17.94
CA GLU A 11 63.52 -46.68 17.44
C GLU A 11 63.62 -46.30 15.95
N SER A 12 64.65 -45.57 15.51
CA SER A 12 64.78 -45.13 14.11
C SER A 12 65.11 -46.27 13.14
N GLY A 13 65.79 -47.31 13.61
CA GLY A 13 66.16 -48.51 12.85
C GLY A 13 66.04 -49.78 13.69
N ILE A 14 66.04 -50.93 13.01
CA ILE A 14 66.21 -52.23 13.67
C ILE A 14 67.66 -52.63 13.43
N TYR A 15 68.39 -52.90 14.51
CA TYR A 15 69.78 -53.31 14.42
C TYR A 15 69.91 -54.59 13.58
N GLN A 16 70.85 -54.64 12.65
CA GLN A 16 71.20 -55.88 11.96
C GLN A 16 72.35 -56.51 12.73
N ILE A 17 72.18 -57.75 13.18
CA ILE A 17 73.26 -58.49 13.83
C ILE A 17 74.37 -58.72 12.78
N GLU A 18 75.57 -58.30 13.11
CA GLU A 18 76.77 -58.45 12.29
C GLU A 18 77.41 -59.81 12.54
N THR A 19 78.19 -60.30 11.57
CA THR A 19 78.90 -61.58 11.72
C THR A 19 79.97 -61.56 12.82
N THR A 20 80.37 -60.37 13.25
CA THR A 20 81.35 -60.16 14.33
C THR A 20 80.73 -60.03 15.71
N ASP A 21 79.40 -59.97 15.81
CA ASP A 21 78.73 -59.73 17.09
C ASP A 21 78.73 -60.99 17.98
N PRO A 22 79.05 -60.84 19.27
CA PRO A 22 78.93 -61.95 20.21
C PRO A 22 77.46 -62.22 20.53
N VAL A 23 77.08 -63.51 20.63
CA VAL A 23 75.73 -63.93 21.04
C VAL A 23 75.56 -63.75 22.56
N LEU A 24 75.39 -62.50 22.97
CA LEU A 24 75.18 -62.10 24.36
C LEU A 24 73.68 -61.93 24.64
N GLY A 25 73.18 -62.69 25.60
CA GLY A 25 71.83 -62.53 26.16
C GLY A 25 71.76 -61.47 27.26
N GLY A 26 70.62 -61.41 27.95
CA GLY A 26 70.37 -60.45 29.03
C GLY A 26 69.77 -59.11 28.55
N PRO A 27 69.45 -58.18 29.47
CA PRO A 27 68.67 -56.96 29.19
C PRO A 27 69.29 -55.99 28.17
N ASN A 28 70.62 -56.05 28.04
CA ASN A 28 71.44 -55.23 27.14
C ASN A 28 72.28 -56.09 26.19
N GLY A 29 71.95 -57.38 26.06
CA GLY A 29 72.65 -58.29 25.16
C GLY A 29 72.29 -58.02 23.69
N ILE A 30 73.28 -58.12 22.81
CA ILE A 30 73.12 -57.87 21.36
C ILE A 30 72.07 -58.83 20.75
N ALA A 31 71.98 -60.06 21.25
CA ALA A 31 71.01 -61.06 20.78
C ALA A 31 69.54 -60.61 20.99
N ASN A 32 69.27 -59.72 21.95
CA ASN A 32 67.94 -59.19 22.24
C ASN A 32 67.68 -57.81 21.61
N ALA A 33 68.67 -57.20 20.95
CA ALA A 33 68.58 -55.81 20.48
C ALA A 33 67.42 -55.62 19.47
N GLN A 34 67.28 -56.55 18.52
CA GLN A 34 66.21 -56.54 17.51
C GLN A 34 64.82 -56.67 18.13
N ALA A 35 64.65 -57.66 19.03
CA ALA A 35 63.39 -57.91 19.71
C ALA A 35 62.98 -56.73 20.61
N LYS A 36 63.94 -56.15 21.35
CA LYS A 36 63.72 -54.97 22.17
C LYS A 36 63.31 -53.76 21.33
N ALA A 37 63.95 -53.54 20.18
CA ALA A 37 63.60 -52.43 19.30
C ALA A 37 62.18 -52.56 18.72
N LEU A 38 61.79 -53.78 18.29
CA LEU A 38 60.44 -54.07 17.82
C LEU A 38 59.39 -53.93 18.94
N ALA A 39 59.69 -54.41 20.14
CA ALA A 39 58.81 -54.31 21.29
C ALA A 39 58.60 -52.84 21.70
N ASN A 40 59.66 -52.02 21.75
CA ASN A 40 59.59 -50.59 22.02
C ASN A 40 58.70 -49.84 21.01
N ARG A 41 58.88 -50.11 19.70
CA ARG A 41 58.02 -49.54 18.64
C ARG A 41 56.57 -49.96 18.80
N THR A 42 56.31 -51.22 19.16
CA THR A 42 54.96 -51.72 19.40
C THR A 42 54.31 -51.05 20.61
N ALA A 43 55.05 -50.90 21.71
CA ALA A 43 54.59 -50.18 22.89
C ALA A 43 54.29 -48.69 22.58
N PHE A 44 55.14 -48.03 21.78
CA PHE A 44 54.91 -46.67 21.31
C PHE A 44 53.62 -46.56 20.48
N LEU A 45 53.41 -47.43 19.49
CA LEU A 45 52.21 -47.41 18.65
C LEU A 45 50.94 -47.72 19.46
N LYS A 46 51.01 -48.67 20.40
CA LYS A 46 49.90 -48.97 21.30
C LYS A 46 49.52 -47.75 22.12
N GLN A 47 50.50 -47.06 22.71
CA GLN A 47 50.25 -45.83 23.46
C GLN A 47 49.61 -44.74 22.59
N GLN A 48 50.07 -44.56 21.35
CA GLN A 48 49.46 -43.61 20.40
C GLN A 48 47.99 -43.97 20.08
N ILE A 49 47.69 -45.26 19.83
CA ILE A 49 46.32 -45.72 19.58
C ILE A 49 45.43 -45.52 20.80
N GLU A 50 45.93 -45.81 22.01
CA GLU A 50 45.20 -45.58 23.26
C GLU A 50 44.93 -44.08 23.48
N GLN A 51 45.89 -43.21 23.16
CA GLN A 51 45.72 -41.75 23.22
C GLN A 51 44.70 -41.25 22.19
N LEU A 52 44.66 -41.83 20.99
CA LEU A 52 43.65 -41.53 19.97
C LEU A 52 42.25 -41.99 20.41
N ASN A 53 42.13 -43.24 20.88
CA ASN A 53 40.85 -43.80 21.31
C ASN A 53 40.30 -43.13 22.58
N SER A 54 41.17 -42.61 23.45
CA SER A 54 40.78 -41.83 24.63
C SER A 54 40.54 -40.34 24.34
N GLY A 55 40.84 -39.87 23.13
CA GLY A 55 40.69 -38.46 22.74
C GLY A 55 41.73 -37.51 23.35
N GLN A 56 42.80 -38.04 23.97
CA GLN A 56 43.91 -37.22 24.49
C GLN A 56 44.70 -36.55 23.37
N ILE A 57 44.82 -37.22 22.23
CA ILE A 57 45.35 -36.63 21.00
C ILE A 57 44.27 -36.68 19.91
N ALA A 58 44.14 -35.57 19.22
CA ALA A 58 43.20 -35.36 18.15
C ALA A 58 43.99 -35.32 16.84
N PRO A 59 43.71 -36.16 15.84
CA PRO A 59 44.29 -36.02 14.51
C PRO A 59 44.00 -34.61 13.97
N ALA A 60 44.91 -34.02 13.20
CA ALA A 60 44.75 -32.65 12.70
C ALA A 60 43.39 -32.39 11.99
N TRP A 61 42.82 -33.41 11.33
CA TRP A 61 41.53 -33.30 10.66
C TRP A 61 40.34 -33.05 11.60
N ILE A 62 40.39 -33.49 12.86
CA ILE A 62 39.27 -33.28 13.80
C ILE A 62 39.23 -31.84 14.31
N ALA A 63 40.39 -31.19 14.43
CA ALA A 63 40.48 -29.76 14.72
C ALA A 63 39.85 -28.94 13.57
N SER A 64 40.05 -29.37 12.32
CA SER A 64 39.41 -28.74 11.16
C SER A 64 37.88 -28.90 11.17
N ILE A 65 37.34 -30.04 11.61
CA ILE A 65 35.88 -30.23 11.74
C ILE A 65 35.30 -29.27 12.77
N ASN A 66 35.91 -29.17 13.96
CA ASN A 66 35.45 -28.27 15.02
C ASN A 66 35.49 -26.80 14.55
N TYR A 67 36.54 -26.43 13.83
CA TYR A 67 36.64 -25.12 13.20
C TYR A 67 35.50 -24.87 12.21
N VAL A 68 35.28 -25.78 11.26
CA VAL A 68 34.18 -25.66 10.28
C VAL A 68 32.82 -25.56 10.97
N GLN A 69 32.55 -26.38 11.99
CA GLN A 69 31.31 -26.30 12.76
C GLN A 69 31.12 -24.94 13.43
N SER A 70 32.19 -24.39 14.02
CA SER A 70 32.16 -23.06 14.64
C SER A 70 31.93 -21.92 13.64
N GLU A 71 32.46 -22.04 12.42
CA GLU A 71 32.25 -21.05 11.36
C GLU A 71 30.84 -21.15 10.78
N LEU A 72 30.32 -22.37 10.57
CA LEU A 72 28.94 -22.57 10.12
C LEU A 72 27.91 -21.97 11.09
N GLN A 73 28.16 -22.07 12.40
CA GLN A 73 27.29 -21.47 13.41
C GLN A 73 27.25 -19.93 13.37
N LYS A 74 28.24 -19.27 12.74
CA LYS A 74 28.28 -17.81 12.58
C LYS A 74 27.52 -17.32 11.35
N LEU A 75 27.11 -18.21 10.44
CA LEU A 75 26.33 -17.81 9.28
C LEU A 75 25.00 -17.20 9.73
N ASP A 76 24.60 -16.10 9.09
CA ASP A 76 23.31 -15.45 9.35
C ASP A 76 22.14 -16.32 8.93
N ILE A 77 22.32 -17.21 7.95
CA ILE A 77 21.30 -18.22 7.65
C ILE A 77 21.32 -19.30 8.73
N LYS A 78 20.26 -19.35 9.54
CA LYS A 78 20.11 -20.34 10.60
C LYS A 78 19.39 -21.57 10.08
N GLN A 79 19.62 -22.68 10.76
CA GLN A 79 18.80 -23.86 10.56
C GLN A 79 17.33 -23.50 10.80
N SER A 80 16.45 -24.10 10.01
CA SER A 80 15.02 -23.94 10.14
C SER A 80 14.54 -24.30 11.55
N VAL A 81 13.41 -23.72 11.90
CA VAL A 81 12.67 -24.06 13.11
C VAL A 81 11.39 -24.76 12.70
N ARG A 82 10.94 -25.68 13.54
CA ARG A 82 9.71 -26.42 13.28
C ARG A 82 8.49 -25.53 13.36
N CYS A 83 8.42 -24.62 14.33
CA CYS A 83 7.39 -23.58 14.41
C CYS A 83 7.94 -22.28 15.01
N ALA A 84 7.11 -21.24 15.05
CA ALA A 84 7.40 -19.98 15.74
C ALA A 84 6.27 -19.62 16.72
N SER A 85 6.59 -18.85 17.76
CA SER A 85 5.58 -18.35 18.70
C SER A 85 4.51 -17.50 17.99
N VAL A 86 3.32 -17.43 18.60
CA VAL A 86 2.19 -16.58 18.16
C VAL A 86 1.87 -15.52 19.23
N GLY A 87 2.52 -15.60 20.38
CA GLY A 87 2.33 -14.72 21.53
C GLY A 87 3.30 -15.12 22.65
N ASP A 88 3.13 -14.48 23.80
CA ASP A 88 3.95 -14.76 24.98
C ASP A 88 3.78 -16.22 25.44
N ILE A 89 4.90 -16.87 25.72
CA ILE A 89 4.95 -18.24 26.23
C ILE A 89 5.35 -18.14 27.69
N SER A 90 4.43 -18.47 28.60
CA SER A 90 4.60 -18.26 30.04
C SER A 90 5.78 -19.00 30.65
N TYR A 91 6.15 -20.15 30.09
CA TYR A 91 7.34 -20.90 30.49
C TYR A 91 8.05 -21.46 29.25
N LEU A 92 9.30 -21.07 29.03
CA LEU A 92 10.16 -21.60 27.98
C LEU A 92 10.74 -22.95 28.42
N GLY A 93 9.87 -23.96 28.52
CA GLY A 93 10.25 -25.29 28.99
C GLY A 93 9.16 -26.34 28.82
N GLY A 94 9.53 -27.61 28.93
CA GLY A 94 8.62 -28.73 28.73
C GLY A 94 8.18 -28.92 27.28
N VAL A 95 7.40 -29.97 27.03
CA VAL A 95 6.80 -30.22 25.71
C VAL A 95 5.47 -29.47 25.64
N GLN A 96 5.27 -28.67 24.59
CA GLN A 96 4.12 -27.77 24.43
C GLN A 96 3.56 -27.84 23.01
N THR A 97 2.37 -27.26 22.80
CA THR A 97 1.82 -27.01 21.47
C THR A 97 1.90 -25.52 21.15
N ILE A 98 2.58 -25.16 20.08
CA ILE A 98 2.78 -23.77 19.64
C ILE A 98 2.35 -23.63 18.19
N ASP A 99 1.58 -22.59 17.86
CA ASP A 99 1.04 -22.37 16.50
C ASP A 99 0.27 -23.58 15.93
N GLY A 100 -0.38 -24.35 16.80
CA GLY A 100 -1.07 -25.60 16.43
C GLY A 100 -0.15 -26.81 16.22
N VAL A 101 1.16 -26.69 16.41
CA VAL A 101 2.16 -27.76 16.27
C VAL A 101 2.50 -28.34 17.63
N SER A 102 2.23 -29.64 17.84
CA SER A 102 2.69 -30.36 19.03
C SER A 102 4.19 -30.65 18.93
N LEU A 103 4.97 -30.05 19.83
CA LEU A 103 6.43 -30.15 19.84
C LEU A 103 6.89 -31.48 20.45
N SER A 104 8.14 -31.82 20.18
CA SER A 104 8.87 -32.94 20.79
C SER A 104 10.22 -32.46 21.30
N ILE A 105 10.80 -33.17 22.28
CA ILE A 105 12.15 -32.87 22.76
C ILE A 105 13.13 -32.93 21.59
N GLY A 106 13.96 -31.90 21.44
CA GLY A 106 14.89 -31.74 20.32
C GLY A 106 14.38 -30.85 19.18
N ASP A 107 13.08 -30.56 19.13
CA ASP A 107 12.53 -29.64 18.12
C ASP A 107 13.12 -28.24 18.28
N ARG A 108 13.39 -27.58 17.16
CA ARG A 108 13.81 -26.18 17.14
C ARG A 108 12.59 -25.27 17.04
N ILE A 109 12.54 -24.23 17.84
CA ILE A 109 11.45 -23.24 17.86
C ILE A 109 12.01 -21.83 17.84
N LEU A 110 11.38 -20.94 17.04
CA LEU A 110 11.62 -19.51 17.12
C LEU A 110 10.67 -18.88 18.14
N VAL A 111 11.23 -18.39 19.23
CA VAL A 111 10.52 -17.62 20.26
C VAL A 111 10.73 -16.15 19.95
N LYS A 112 9.70 -15.46 19.44
CA LYS A 112 9.81 -14.08 18.92
C LYS A 112 8.84 -13.09 19.57
N ASP A 113 7.86 -13.57 20.34
CA ASP A 113 6.76 -12.76 20.88
C ASP A 113 6.76 -12.70 22.42
N GLN A 114 7.89 -12.90 23.09
CA GLN A 114 7.97 -12.76 24.55
C GLN A 114 7.75 -11.30 24.96
N VAL A 115 7.05 -11.11 26.08
CA VAL A 115 6.91 -9.78 26.71
C VAL A 115 8.29 -9.23 27.09
N THR A 116 9.15 -10.08 27.64
CA THR A 116 10.55 -9.74 27.91
C THR A 116 11.38 -10.07 26.67
N ALA A 117 11.57 -9.09 25.79
CA ALA A 117 12.22 -9.30 24.50
C ALA A 117 13.68 -9.81 24.57
N THR A 118 14.36 -9.73 25.72
CA THR A 118 15.67 -10.40 25.90
C THR A 118 15.58 -11.93 25.93
N GLN A 119 14.38 -12.49 26.16
CA GLN A 119 14.07 -13.93 26.10
C GLN A 119 13.69 -14.40 24.70
N ASN A 120 13.51 -13.49 23.73
CA ASN A 120 13.33 -13.90 22.34
C ASN A 120 14.60 -14.57 21.80
N GLY A 121 14.46 -15.48 20.85
CA GLY A 121 15.56 -16.20 20.20
C GLY A 121 15.16 -17.56 19.66
N ILE A 122 16.16 -18.33 19.25
CA ILE A 122 15.97 -19.70 18.78
C ILE A 122 16.27 -20.65 19.95
N TYR A 123 15.34 -21.55 20.22
CA TYR A 123 15.40 -22.50 21.32
C TYR A 123 15.30 -23.93 20.82
N VAL A 124 15.82 -24.86 21.62
CA VAL A 124 15.62 -26.30 21.44
C VAL A 124 14.69 -26.79 22.53
N VAL A 125 13.63 -27.47 22.15
CA VAL A 125 12.62 -27.99 23.07
C VAL A 125 13.25 -29.05 23.97
N ALA A 126 13.01 -28.95 25.28
CA ALA A 126 13.55 -29.82 26.32
C ALA A 126 12.48 -30.10 27.39
N ALA A 127 12.69 -31.14 28.19
CA ALA A 127 11.76 -31.53 29.25
C ALA A 127 11.63 -30.48 30.37
N THR A 128 12.73 -29.78 30.67
CA THR A 128 12.78 -28.67 31.64
C THR A 128 12.92 -27.36 30.88
N ALA A 129 13.83 -26.46 31.25
CA ALA A 129 14.05 -25.22 30.52
C ALA A 129 14.61 -25.49 29.12
N TRP A 130 14.07 -24.81 28.13
CA TRP A 130 14.60 -24.85 26.77
C TRP A 130 15.94 -24.11 26.71
N PRO A 131 17.05 -24.76 26.34
CA PRO A 131 18.28 -24.06 26.04
C PRO A 131 18.12 -23.26 24.74
N ARG A 132 18.86 -22.15 24.65
CA ARG A 132 19.06 -21.50 23.36
C ARG A 132 19.78 -22.45 22.42
N SER A 133 19.44 -22.38 21.15
CA SER A 133 20.09 -23.19 20.12
C SER A 133 21.56 -22.84 20.01
N ALA A 134 22.42 -23.84 19.82
CA ALA A 134 23.88 -23.68 19.82
C ALA A 134 24.41 -22.77 18.70
N ASP A 135 23.67 -22.60 17.60
CA ASP A 135 23.96 -21.68 16.49
C ASP A 135 23.43 -20.25 16.71
N ALA A 136 22.80 -19.99 17.86
CA ALA A 136 22.17 -18.71 18.21
C ALA A 136 22.25 -18.38 19.73
N ASP A 137 23.22 -18.97 20.44
CA ASP A 137 23.37 -18.86 21.90
C ASP A 137 24.17 -17.64 22.36
N ASN A 138 24.84 -16.92 21.44
CA ASN A 138 25.64 -15.74 21.75
C ASN A 138 25.72 -14.74 20.58
N GLY A 139 26.23 -13.54 20.86
CA GLY A 139 26.30 -12.41 19.92
C GLY A 139 27.24 -12.59 18.72
N SER A 140 28.22 -13.49 18.80
CA SER A 140 29.09 -13.80 17.66
C SER A 140 28.45 -14.77 16.67
N LYS A 141 27.44 -15.52 17.12
CA LYS A 141 26.68 -16.45 16.28
C LYS A 141 25.36 -15.85 15.83
N LEU A 142 24.69 -15.06 16.66
CA LEU A 142 23.41 -14.43 16.32
C LEU A 142 23.60 -12.93 16.08
N THR A 143 23.80 -12.56 14.81
CA THR A 143 24.01 -11.19 14.35
C THR A 143 22.78 -10.60 13.68
N SER A 144 22.73 -9.27 13.58
CA SER A 144 21.64 -8.58 12.87
C SER A 144 21.61 -9.00 11.40
N GLY A 145 20.41 -9.28 10.89
CA GLY A 145 20.20 -9.83 9.55
C GLY A 145 20.09 -11.36 9.52
N ALA A 146 20.28 -12.04 10.65
CA ALA A 146 20.07 -13.48 10.77
C ALA A 146 18.66 -13.88 10.29
N ARG A 147 18.57 -14.99 9.57
CA ARG A 147 17.37 -15.47 8.87
C ARG A 147 16.98 -16.86 9.33
N ILE A 148 15.69 -17.05 9.63
CA ILE A 148 15.15 -18.29 10.18
C ILE A 148 13.87 -18.66 9.44
N ALA A 149 13.91 -19.74 8.68
CA ALA A 149 12.71 -20.29 8.03
C ALA A 149 11.88 -21.12 9.02
N VAL A 150 10.55 -21.05 8.90
CA VAL A 150 9.59 -21.78 9.74
C VAL A 150 8.90 -22.87 8.90
N GLU A 151 8.94 -24.11 9.35
CA GLU A 151 8.48 -25.29 8.58
C GLU A 151 6.98 -25.56 8.73
N GLU A 152 6.47 -25.51 9.96
CA GLU A 152 5.09 -25.86 10.32
C GLU A 152 4.44 -24.73 11.16
N GLY A 153 3.11 -24.78 11.28
CA GLY A 153 2.33 -23.79 12.00
C GLY A 153 1.07 -23.37 11.25
N SER A 154 0.03 -22.96 11.97
CA SER A 154 -1.19 -22.43 11.36
C SER A 154 -0.99 -21.00 10.84
N ILE A 155 -0.13 -20.21 11.50
CA ILE A 155 0.10 -18.79 11.20
C ILE A 155 1.47 -18.56 10.57
N ASN A 156 2.51 -19.28 11.02
CA ASN A 156 3.89 -18.97 10.66
C ASN A 156 4.50 -19.93 9.63
N ALA A 157 3.82 -21.01 9.22
CA ALA A 157 4.36 -21.95 8.25
C ALA A 157 4.78 -21.25 6.94
N GLY A 158 5.99 -21.57 6.45
CA GLY A 158 6.54 -21.03 5.22
C GLY A 158 7.14 -19.62 5.32
N LYS A 159 7.04 -18.95 6.47
CA LYS A 159 7.63 -17.61 6.67
C LYS A 159 9.13 -17.69 6.97
N VAL A 160 9.84 -16.59 6.67
CA VAL A 160 11.26 -16.43 7.01
C VAL A 160 11.43 -15.21 7.90
N TRP A 161 11.82 -15.41 9.15
CA TRP A 161 12.01 -14.33 10.10
C TRP A 161 13.42 -13.75 10.04
N TYR A 162 13.53 -12.43 10.18
CA TYR A 162 14.76 -11.66 10.18
C TYR A 162 14.99 -11.02 11.53
N LEU A 163 16.19 -11.18 12.09
CA LEU A 163 16.61 -10.42 13.26
C LEU A 163 16.97 -8.98 12.85
N ALA A 164 16.26 -7.98 13.38
CA ALA A 164 16.36 -6.58 12.92
C ALA A 164 16.93 -5.62 13.99
N ASN A 165 17.83 -6.12 14.83
CA ASN A 165 18.53 -5.31 15.81
C ASN A 165 19.52 -4.34 15.15
N ALA A 166 19.67 -3.15 15.72
CA ALA A 166 20.77 -2.24 15.35
C ALA A 166 21.99 -2.51 16.25
N GLY A 167 23.18 -2.54 15.65
CA GLY A 167 24.43 -2.67 16.38
C GLY A 167 24.73 -4.07 16.90
N ALA A 168 25.69 -4.15 17.83
CA ALA A 168 26.14 -5.41 18.43
C ALA A 168 25.07 -6.01 19.35
N ILE A 169 24.98 -7.34 19.36
CA ILE A 169 23.95 -8.10 20.09
C ILE A 169 24.62 -8.88 21.22
N ASN A 170 24.10 -8.74 22.44
CA ASN A 170 24.44 -9.59 23.59
C ASN A 170 23.22 -10.43 23.95
N VAL A 171 23.24 -11.71 23.57
CA VAL A 171 22.10 -12.63 23.79
C VAL A 171 21.79 -12.75 25.28
N GLY A 172 20.51 -12.61 25.64
CA GLY A 172 20.03 -12.59 27.04
C GLY A 172 20.03 -11.21 27.71
N SER A 173 20.60 -10.18 27.07
CA SER A 173 20.57 -8.80 27.59
C SER A 173 20.07 -7.78 26.56
N THR A 174 20.36 -7.99 25.29
CA THR A 174 19.79 -7.21 24.19
C THR A 174 18.38 -7.71 23.89
N ASN A 175 17.40 -6.81 23.78
CA ASN A 175 16.06 -7.13 23.30
C ASN A 175 16.13 -7.64 21.86
N LEU A 176 15.77 -8.89 21.58
CA LEU A 176 15.84 -9.46 20.24
C LEU A 176 14.51 -9.23 19.51
N ILE A 177 14.60 -8.61 18.33
CA ILE A 177 13.43 -8.17 17.54
C ILE A 177 13.44 -8.91 16.22
N PHE A 178 12.41 -9.72 15.98
CA PHE A 178 12.24 -10.48 14.74
C PHE A 178 11.08 -9.92 13.92
N PHE A 179 11.28 -9.80 12.60
CA PHE A 179 10.22 -9.45 11.64
C PHE A 179 10.06 -10.58 10.62
N ASP A 180 8.83 -10.80 10.15
CA ASP A 180 8.51 -11.84 9.17
C ASP A 180 8.98 -11.49 7.76
N GLU A 181 9.27 -10.22 7.48
CA GLU A 181 9.90 -9.71 6.25
C GLU A 181 10.76 -8.46 6.58
N LYS A 182 11.57 -7.93 5.64
CA LYS A 182 12.19 -6.60 5.86
C LYS A 182 11.07 -5.59 6.16
N PRO A 183 11.27 -4.64 7.09
CA PRO A 183 10.22 -3.71 7.50
C PRO A 183 9.61 -2.99 6.28
N TYR A 184 8.31 -2.68 6.38
CA TYR A 184 7.63 -1.89 5.36
C TYR A 184 8.36 -0.56 5.12
N ALA A 185 8.43 -0.14 3.87
CA ALA A 185 8.99 1.16 3.53
C ALA A 185 8.18 2.26 4.22
N THR A 186 8.88 3.27 4.73
CA THR A 186 8.26 4.55 5.10
C THR A 186 8.67 5.59 4.06
N GLN A 187 8.10 6.79 4.12
CA GLN A 187 8.52 7.89 3.23
C GLN A 187 10.01 8.23 3.36
N SER A 188 10.66 7.86 4.47
CA SER A 188 12.06 8.17 4.78
C SER A 188 12.98 6.95 4.85
N THR A 189 12.44 5.73 4.86
CA THR A 189 13.21 4.49 5.07
C THR A 189 12.86 3.45 3.99
N PRO A 190 13.84 2.97 3.21
CA PRO A 190 13.62 1.91 2.23
C PRO A 190 13.13 0.60 2.87
N GLY A 191 12.17 -0.08 2.24
CA GLY A 191 11.57 -1.32 2.73
C GLY A 191 10.64 -1.97 1.69
N PHE A 192 9.82 -2.95 2.09
CA PHE A 192 8.79 -3.53 1.21
C PHE A 192 7.51 -2.68 1.23
N VAL A 193 6.75 -2.70 0.13
CA VAL A 193 5.41 -2.06 0.06
C VAL A 193 4.41 -3.08 -0.46
N SER A 194 3.19 -3.07 0.09
CA SER A 194 2.07 -3.79 -0.50
C SER A 194 1.27 -2.86 -1.43
N LEU A 195 0.58 -3.43 -2.41
CA LEU A 195 -0.25 -2.62 -3.32
C LEU A 195 -1.59 -2.29 -2.67
N ALA A 196 -1.96 -1.00 -2.71
CA ALA A 196 -3.29 -0.56 -2.32
C ALA A 196 -4.33 -1.07 -3.33
N SER A 197 -5.49 -1.52 -2.83
CA SER A 197 -6.70 -1.65 -3.64
C SER A 197 -7.18 -0.27 -4.11
N SER A 198 -8.03 -0.24 -5.14
CA SER A 198 -8.59 1.02 -5.64
C SER A 198 -9.36 1.81 -4.56
N SER A 199 -10.10 1.11 -3.67
CA SER A 199 -10.82 1.76 -2.57
C SER A 199 -9.89 2.35 -1.52
N GLU A 200 -8.80 1.65 -1.19
CA GLU A 200 -7.80 2.14 -0.22
C GLU A 200 -7.07 3.37 -0.79
N ALA A 201 -6.71 3.33 -2.07
CA ALA A 201 -6.09 4.46 -2.76
C ALA A 201 -6.97 5.72 -2.72
N VAL A 202 -8.29 5.58 -2.91
CA VAL A 202 -9.25 6.69 -2.82
C VAL A 202 -9.38 7.23 -1.40
N SER A 203 -9.37 6.36 -0.39
CA SER A 203 -9.48 6.78 1.02
C SER A 203 -8.23 7.49 1.54
N GLY A 204 -7.05 7.18 1.01
CA GLY A 204 -5.79 7.84 1.37
C GLY A 204 -5.33 7.68 2.83
N VAL A 205 -5.83 6.67 3.55
CA VAL A 205 -5.58 6.51 4.99
C VAL A 205 -4.36 5.65 5.35
N ASP A 206 -3.87 4.80 4.42
CA ASP A 206 -2.79 3.85 4.67
C ASP A 206 -1.49 4.31 3.99
N ASP A 207 -0.52 4.75 4.80
CA ASP A 207 0.78 5.25 4.36
C ASP A 207 1.80 4.13 4.07
N LYS A 208 1.44 2.86 4.33
CA LYS A 208 2.31 1.69 4.13
C LYS A 208 2.06 0.99 2.79
N LYS A 209 1.09 1.46 2.00
CA LYS A 209 0.72 0.88 0.71
C LYS A 209 1.08 1.77 -0.47
N ALA A 210 1.62 1.17 -1.52
CA ALA A 210 1.89 1.84 -2.78
C ALA A 210 0.65 1.84 -3.68
N VAL A 211 0.39 2.97 -4.34
CA VAL A 211 -0.71 3.12 -5.31
C VAL A 211 -0.18 2.84 -6.72
N THR A 212 -0.88 1.97 -7.46
CA THR A 212 -0.55 1.71 -8.88
C THR A 212 -0.95 2.90 -9.76
N PRO A 213 -0.39 3.05 -10.99
CA PRO A 213 -0.86 4.08 -11.93
C PRO A 213 -2.39 4.07 -12.17
N LYS A 214 -3.02 2.88 -12.17
CA LYS A 214 -4.48 2.74 -12.26
C LYS A 214 -5.20 3.27 -11.02
N GLY A 215 -4.70 2.95 -9.82
CA GLY A 215 -5.27 3.47 -8.57
C GLY A 215 -5.10 4.99 -8.43
N ALA A 216 -3.98 5.53 -8.88
CA ALA A 216 -3.72 6.97 -8.90
C ALA A 216 -4.65 7.70 -9.89
N LEU A 217 -4.95 7.06 -11.03
CA LEU A 217 -5.90 7.58 -12.00
C LEU A 217 -7.34 7.65 -11.40
N GLU A 218 -7.78 6.65 -10.64
CA GLU A 218 -9.08 6.70 -9.94
C GLU A 218 -9.15 7.86 -8.94
N VAL A 219 -8.09 8.08 -8.16
CA VAL A 219 -8.00 9.23 -7.23
C VAL A 219 -8.11 10.55 -8.00
N ALA A 220 -7.32 10.71 -9.08
CA ALA A 220 -7.33 11.91 -9.92
C ALA A 220 -8.67 12.13 -10.66
N LEU A 221 -9.42 11.07 -10.93
CA LEU A 221 -10.75 11.12 -11.55
C LEU A 221 -11.84 11.65 -10.61
N THR A 222 -11.61 11.67 -9.29
CA THR A 222 -12.63 12.05 -8.30
C THR A 222 -12.81 13.57 -8.15
N ALA A 223 -11.90 14.40 -8.69
CA ALA A 223 -11.95 15.86 -8.51
C ALA A 223 -13.12 16.56 -9.23
N TYR A 224 -13.69 15.94 -10.27
CA TYR A 224 -14.91 16.42 -10.94
C TYR A 224 -15.77 15.21 -11.36
N PRO A 225 -17.03 15.12 -10.88
CA PRO A 225 -17.85 13.92 -11.05
C PRO A 225 -18.16 13.64 -12.52
N VAL A 226 -18.16 12.35 -12.88
CA VAL A 226 -18.60 11.87 -14.20
C VAL A 226 -20.07 12.25 -14.41
N GLY A 227 -20.41 12.72 -15.61
CA GLY A 227 -21.76 13.18 -15.94
C GLY A 227 -22.04 14.64 -15.60
N ALA A 228 -21.20 15.33 -14.83
CA ALA A 228 -21.39 16.75 -14.59
C ALA A 228 -20.97 17.61 -15.81
N PRO A 229 -21.69 18.72 -16.09
CA PRO A 229 -21.41 19.63 -17.19
C PRO A 229 -20.23 20.56 -16.92
N ILE A 230 -19.21 20.50 -17.78
CA ILE A 230 -17.99 21.29 -17.73
C ILE A 230 -18.01 22.32 -18.87
N PRO A 231 -17.88 23.63 -18.58
CA PRO A 231 -17.70 24.63 -19.63
C PRO A 231 -16.30 24.52 -20.23
N TRP A 232 -16.23 24.33 -21.55
CA TRP A 232 -14.99 24.11 -22.29
C TRP A 232 -14.77 25.20 -23.36
N PRO A 233 -13.64 25.93 -23.33
CA PRO A 233 -13.41 27.14 -24.14
C PRO A 233 -13.05 26.85 -25.62
N SER A 234 -12.97 25.58 -26.02
CA SER A 234 -12.56 25.19 -27.38
C SER A 234 -13.66 24.40 -28.08
N THR A 235 -13.68 24.44 -29.40
CA THR A 235 -14.57 23.61 -30.24
C THR A 235 -14.09 22.16 -30.36
N VAL A 236 -12.82 21.90 -30.00
CA VAL A 236 -12.20 20.57 -30.03
C VAL A 236 -12.38 19.91 -28.67
N VAL A 237 -13.08 18.77 -28.63
CA VAL A 237 -13.35 18.03 -27.39
C VAL A 237 -12.15 17.14 -27.05
N PRO A 238 -11.61 17.18 -25.82
CA PRO A 238 -10.52 16.31 -25.42
C PRO A 238 -10.92 14.82 -25.44
N ALA A 239 -9.94 13.93 -25.65
CA ALA A 239 -10.17 12.50 -25.53
C ALA A 239 -10.71 12.12 -24.15
N GLY A 240 -11.68 11.21 -24.10
CA GLY A 240 -12.35 10.81 -22.85
C GLY A 240 -13.53 11.70 -22.43
N TYR A 241 -13.93 12.66 -23.27
CA TYR A 241 -15.08 13.54 -23.03
C TYR A 241 -16.13 13.45 -24.15
N ALA A 242 -17.38 13.75 -23.81
CA ALA A 242 -18.50 13.87 -24.73
C ALA A 242 -19.20 15.22 -24.60
N LYS A 243 -19.91 15.66 -25.64
CA LYS A 243 -20.66 16.93 -25.65
C LYS A 243 -22.09 16.72 -25.17
N PHE A 244 -22.63 17.71 -24.48
CA PHE A 244 -24.08 17.84 -24.26
C PHE A 244 -24.76 18.43 -25.49
N ASN A 245 -24.89 17.62 -26.54
CA ASN A 245 -25.47 18.01 -27.83
C ASN A 245 -26.60 17.07 -28.28
N GLY A 246 -27.22 16.32 -27.36
CA GLY A 246 -28.20 15.28 -27.72
C GLY A 246 -27.57 13.98 -28.24
N GLY A 247 -26.25 13.83 -28.17
CA GLY A 247 -25.53 12.67 -28.69
C GLY A 247 -25.65 11.43 -27.82
N SER A 248 -25.58 10.25 -28.45
CA SER A 248 -25.53 8.96 -27.77
C SER A 248 -24.11 8.60 -27.29
N PHE A 249 -24.01 7.80 -26.22
CA PHE A 249 -22.79 7.19 -25.73
C PHE A 249 -22.98 5.69 -25.45
N ASN A 250 -21.88 4.95 -25.38
CA ASN A 250 -21.93 3.51 -25.09
C ASN A 250 -22.13 3.28 -23.59
N VAL A 251 -23.30 2.78 -23.20
CA VAL A 251 -23.69 2.53 -21.80
C VAL A 251 -22.84 1.45 -21.12
N SER A 252 -22.43 0.41 -21.85
CA SER A 252 -21.61 -0.67 -21.32
C SER A 252 -20.17 -0.24 -21.08
N ALA A 253 -19.63 0.62 -21.95
CA ALA A 253 -18.28 1.16 -21.81
C ALA A 253 -18.18 2.26 -20.74
N ASN A 254 -19.31 2.93 -20.43
CA ASN A 254 -19.35 4.10 -19.55
C ASN A 254 -20.41 3.94 -18.44
N PRO A 255 -20.26 2.95 -17.54
CA PRO A 255 -21.29 2.59 -16.56
C PRO A 255 -21.57 3.71 -15.54
N ARG A 256 -20.55 4.49 -15.17
CA ARG A 256 -20.72 5.66 -14.28
C ARG A 256 -21.59 6.74 -14.93
N LEU A 257 -21.37 7.03 -16.22
CA LEU A 257 -22.19 7.99 -16.95
C LEU A 257 -23.62 7.46 -17.20
N ALA A 258 -23.75 6.16 -17.47
CA ALA A 258 -25.04 5.49 -17.64
C ALA A 258 -25.91 5.51 -16.37
N ALA A 259 -25.30 5.55 -15.18
CA ALA A 259 -26.04 5.72 -13.93
C ALA A 259 -26.76 7.08 -13.83
N LEU A 260 -26.20 8.14 -14.44
CA LEU A 260 -26.84 9.47 -14.50
C LEU A 260 -27.76 9.63 -15.72
N TYR A 261 -27.39 9.04 -16.86
CA TYR A 261 -28.13 9.13 -18.12
C TYR A 261 -28.46 7.73 -18.68
N PRO A 262 -29.46 7.02 -18.12
CA PRO A 262 -29.71 5.61 -18.43
C PRO A 262 -30.12 5.32 -19.88
N SER A 263 -30.64 6.33 -20.59
CA SER A 263 -30.99 6.23 -22.01
C SER A 263 -29.79 6.05 -22.93
N GLY A 264 -28.56 6.26 -22.43
CA GLY A 264 -27.37 6.32 -23.27
C GLY A 264 -27.31 7.59 -24.13
N VAL A 265 -28.11 8.60 -23.83
CA VAL A 265 -28.17 9.88 -24.57
C VAL A 265 -27.98 11.04 -23.62
N LEU A 266 -27.05 11.94 -23.94
CA LEU A 266 -26.82 13.17 -23.18
C LEU A 266 -27.86 14.24 -23.54
N PRO A 267 -28.29 15.08 -22.58
CA PRO A 267 -29.06 16.28 -22.88
C PRO A 267 -28.39 17.18 -23.92
N ASP A 268 -29.19 17.91 -24.70
CA ASP A 268 -28.69 19.00 -25.53
C ASP A 268 -28.70 20.31 -24.74
N MET A 269 -27.51 20.80 -24.40
CA MET A 269 -27.34 22.02 -23.60
C MET A 269 -26.89 23.22 -24.43
N ARG A 270 -26.88 23.11 -25.76
CA ARG A 270 -26.50 24.24 -26.64
C ARG A 270 -27.47 25.40 -26.45
N GLY A 271 -26.94 26.57 -26.11
CA GLY A 271 -27.73 27.77 -25.82
C GLY A 271 -28.39 27.79 -24.43
N LEU A 272 -28.25 26.73 -23.63
CA LEU A 272 -28.82 26.66 -22.29
C LEU A 272 -27.83 27.11 -21.22
N HIS A 273 -28.39 27.63 -20.12
CA HIS A 273 -27.67 27.93 -18.88
C HIS A 273 -28.09 26.96 -17.78
N ILE A 274 -27.19 26.71 -16.83
CA ILE A 274 -27.46 25.81 -15.69
C ILE A 274 -28.02 26.62 -14.53
N ARG A 275 -29.04 26.09 -13.87
CA ARG A 275 -29.58 26.59 -12.60
C ARG A 275 -29.53 25.47 -11.57
N GLY A 276 -29.29 25.82 -10.30
CA GLY A 276 -29.43 24.88 -9.19
C GLY A 276 -30.88 24.44 -9.01
N LEU A 277 -31.10 23.15 -8.75
CA LEU A 277 -32.42 22.64 -8.39
C LEU A 277 -32.88 23.32 -7.09
N ASP A 278 -34.19 23.61 -6.98
CA ASP A 278 -34.75 24.26 -5.78
C ASP A 278 -34.50 23.46 -4.50
N ASP A 279 -34.58 22.13 -4.60
CA ASP A 279 -34.34 21.16 -3.52
C ASP A 279 -35.04 21.52 -2.19
N GLY A 280 -36.26 22.06 -2.29
CA GLY A 280 -37.10 22.41 -1.15
C GLY A 280 -36.86 23.81 -0.56
N LYS A 281 -36.02 24.64 -1.19
CA LYS A 281 -35.78 26.02 -0.74
C LYS A 281 -36.98 26.96 -0.98
N GLY A 282 -37.78 26.70 -2.02
CA GLY A 282 -39.00 27.45 -2.35
C GLY A 282 -38.83 28.59 -3.36
N HIS A 283 -37.68 28.70 -4.04
CA HIS A 283 -37.42 29.66 -5.12
C HIS A 283 -37.87 29.19 -6.52
N ASP A 284 -37.87 27.88 -6.77
CA ASP A 284 -38.31 27.27 -8.05
C ASP A 284 -39.06 25.94 -7.79
N PRO A 285 -40.18 25.97 -7.02
CA PRO A 285 -40.83 24.77 -6.51
C PRO A 285 -41.43 23.90 -7.62
N GLY A 286 -41.29 22.58 -7.48
CA GLY A 286 -41.87 21.59 -8.40
C GLY A 286 -41.06 21.32 -9.67
N ARG A 287 -39.94 22.02 -9.89
CA ARG A 287 -39.04 21.75 -11.01
C ARG A 287 -38.31 20.42 -10.83
N SER A 288 -38.24 19.60 -11.88
CA SER A 288 -37.48 18.34 -11.87
C SER A 288 -36.03 18.54 -12.32
N ILE A 289 -35.12 17.68 -11.86
CA ILE A 289 -33.72 17.68 -12.33
C ILE A 289 -33.68 17.48 -13.86
N LEU A 290 -32.79 18.20 -14.54
CA LEU A 290 -32.66 18.22 -16.02
C LEU A 290 -33.87 18.74 -16.80
N SER A 291 -34.86 19.39 -16.17
CA SER A 291 -35.99 19.97 -16.91
C SER A 291 -35.61 21.27 -17.63
N TYR A 292 -36.11 21.41 -18.87
CA TYR A 292 -36.03 22.64 -19.65
C TYR A 292 -37.00 23.69 -19.10
N GLN A 293 -36.57 24.96 -19.12
CA GLN A 293 -37.41 26.12 -18.85
C GLN A 293 -37.11 27.18 -19.90
N ALA A 294 -38.15 27.73 -20.52
CA ALA A 294 -38.02 28.83 -21.47
C ALA A 294 -37.65 30.14 -20.76
N ASP A 295 -37.22 31.14 -21.51
CA ASP A 295 -36.97 32.48 -20.98
C ASP A 295 -38.28 33.10 -20.47
N GLN A 296 -38.17 33.84 -19.36
CA GLN A 296 -39.32 34.46 -18.69
C GLN A 296 -38.93 35.86 -18.21
N ASN A 297 -39.79 36.84 -18.46
CA ASN A 297 -39.73 38.14 -17.81
C ASN A 297 -40.64 38.16 -16.58
N LYS A 298 -40.22 38.88 -15.54
CA LYS A 298 -41.11 39.13 -14.40
C LYS A 298 -42.29 39.98 -14.87
N ALA A 299 -43.50 39.62 -14.42
CA ALA A 299 -44.69 40.42 -14.67
C ALA A 299 -44.46 41.87 -14.21
N HIS A 300 -44.80 42.82 -15.09
CA HIS A 300 -44.67 44.25 -14.84
C HIS A 300 -45.74 45.03 -15.62
N SER A 301 -45.94 46.29 -15.25
CA SER A 301 -46.91 47.18 -15.88
C SER A 301 -46.26 48.49 -16.29
N HIS A 302 -46.70 49.05 -17.41
CA HIS A 302 -46.34 50.39 -17.82
C HIS A 302 -47.45 51.37 -17.43
N ARG A 303 -47.05 52.54 -16.91
CA ARG A 303 -47.96 53.67 -16.69
C ARG A 303 -47.63 54.75 -17.71
N PHE A 304 -48.64 55.18 -18.45
CA PHE A 304 -48.53 56.31 -19.37
C PHE A 304 -49.02 57.56 -18.65
N GLU A 305 -48.16 58.59 -18.55
CA GLU A 305 -48.55 59.92 -18.09
C GLU A 305 -48.66 60.85 -19.29
N ASN A 306 -49.78 61.56 -19.40
CA ASN A 306 -49.96 62.62 -20.38
C ASN A 306 -49.38 63.93 -19.82
N THR A 307 -48.14 64.26 -20.18
CA THR A 307 -47.61 65.61 -19.89
C THR A 307 -48.20 66.60 -20.88
N PHE A 308 -49.44 67.03 -20.67
CA PHE A 308 -49.85 68.34 -21.18
C PHE A 308 -49.07 69.35 -20.35
N GLY A 309 -48.04 69.97 -20.95
CA GLY A 309 -47.32 71.07 -20.31
C GLY A 309 -48.34 72.08 -19.81
N ALA A 310 -48.37 72.32 -18.50
CA ALA A 310 -49.27 73.29 -17.92
C ALA A 310 -49.03 74.65 -18.59
N PRO A 311 -50.02 75.25 -19.28
CA PRO A 311 -49.93 76.66 -19.57
C PRO A 311 -50.11 77.36 -18.23
N ILE A 312 -49.10 78.10 -17.80
CA ILE A 312 -49.27 79.18 -16.82
C ILE A 312 -50.22 80.22 -17.43
N GLY A 313 -51.53 80.03 -17.26
CA GLY A 313 -52.56 80.95 -17.72
C GLY A 313 -53.96 80.36 -17.51
N PRO A 314 -54.97 81.19 -17.21
CA PRO A 314 -56.35 80.72 -17.11
C PRO A 314 -56.76 80.11 -18.45
N PHE A 315 -57.42 78.95 -18.40
CA PHE A 315 -57.97 78.27 -19.55
C PHE A 315 -58.96 79.19 -20.27
N ASP A 316 -58.51 79.89 -21.30
CA ASP A 316 -59.37 80.68 -22.16
C ASP A 316 -59.33 80.14 -23.59
N THR A 317 -60.48 79.59 -23.96
CA THR A 317 -61.03 79.35 -25.30
C THR A 317 -60.06 79.02 -26.44
N ILE A 318 -59.59 77.77 -26.50
CA ILE A 318 -59.50 77.06 -27.78
C ILE A 318 -60.14 75.68 -27.63
N ASP A 319 -61.36 75.60 -28.17
CA ASP A 319 -62.12 74.41 -28.53
C ASP A 319 -62.72 73.56 -27.40
N GLY A 320 -63.71 74.15 -26.71
CA GLY A 320 -65.05 73.62 -26.38
C GLY A 320 -65.38 72.13 -26.22
N ARG A 321 -64.43 71.20 -26.09
CA ARG A 321 -64.68 69.76 -25.96
C ARG A 321 -64.44 69.30 -24.52
N VAL A 322 -65.47 69.48 -23.68
CA VAL A 322 -65.61 68.72 -22.44
C VAL A 322 -66.03 67.30 -22.84
N GLY A 323 -65.04 66.44 -23.07
CA GLY A 323 -65.25 65.02 -23.31
C GLY A 323 -64.44 64.23 -22.31
N THR A 324 -65.10 63.56 -21.37
CA THR A 324 -64.50 62.47 -20.60
C THR A 324 -63.96 61.46 -21.60
N ILE A 325 -62.63 61.32 -21.69
CA ILE A 325 -62.02 60.23 -22.46
C ILE A 325 -62.32 58.95 -21.67
N THR A 326 -63.44 58.30 -21.98
CA THR A 326 -63.71 56.95 -21.50
C THR A 326 -62.59 56.05 -22.01
N PRO A 327 -61.97 55.20 -21.16
CA PRO A 327 -60.97 54.24 -21.61
C PRO A 327 -61.63 53.34 -22.66
N GLN A 328 -61.35 53.59 -23.94
CA GLN A 328 -61.69 52.65 -24.98
C GLN A 328 -60.84 51.41 -24.70
N ALA A 329 -61.49 50.32 -24.31
CA ALA A 329 -60.84 49.07 -23.96
C ALA A 329 -59.80 48.75 -25.03
N ILE A 330 -58.51 48.83 -24.66
CA ILE A 330 -57.42 48.41 -25.53
C ILE A 330 -57.58 46.90 -25.60
N ALA A 331 -58.23 46.43 -26.67
CA ALA A 331 -58.47 45.03 -26.89
C ALA A 331 -57.13 44.29 -26.93
N ASN A 332 -57.06 43.22 -26.16
CA ASN A 332 -55.90 42.33 -26.07
C ASN A 332 -55.59 41.72 -27.44
N SER A 333 -54.66 42.31 -28.19
CA SER A 333 -53.94 41.59 -29.24
C SER A 333 -52.59 42.25 -29.50
N ALA A 334 -51.53 41.45 -29.36
CA ALA A 334 -50.19 41.79 -29.79
C ALA A 334 -50.20 42.29 -31.24
N ALA A 335 -49.49 43.40 -31.49
CA ALA A 335 -49.38 44.11 -32.77
C ALA A 335 -50.66 44.82 -33.24
N HIS A 336 -50.89 46.05 -32.75
CA HIS A 336 -51.87 46.97 -33.34
C HIS A 336 -51.14 48.12 -34.07
N VAL A 337 -50.96 48.01 -35.38
CA VAL A 337 -50.90 49.18 -36.27
C VAL A 337 -52.34 49.47 -36.66
N ALA A 338 -53.06 50.23 -35.83
CA ALA A 338 -54.37 50.74 -36.21
C ALA A 338 -54.16 52.03 -37.02
N THR A 339 -54.32 51.94 -38.34
CA THR A 339 -54.64 53.11 -39.14
C THR A 339 -56.15 53.29 -39.09
N VAL A 340 -56.65 54.16 -38.20
CA VAL A 340 -58.06 54.61 -38.23
C VAL A 340 -58.11 55.91 -39.02
N PRO A 341 -58.95 56.04 -40.08
CA PRO A 341 -59.03 57.27 -40.87
C PRO A 341 -59.89 58.34 -40.16
N ALA A 342 -59.33 59.57 -40.11
CA ALA A 342 -59.88 60.93 -39.87
C ALA A 342 -61.27 61.08 -39.18
N VAL A 343 -61.47 61.95 -38.18
CA VAL A 343 -61.30 63.41 -38.21
C VAL A 343 -61.09 63.96 -36.77
N GLY A 344 -60.07 64.79 -36.55
CA GLY A 344 -60.04 65.79 -35.46
C GLY A 344 -59.79 65.31 -34.02
N GLY A 345 -58.87 64.36 -33.80
CA GLY A 345 -58.44 63.94 -32.47
C GLY A 345 -56.92 63.94 -32.34
N ALA A 346 -56.38 64.40 -31.21
CA ALA A 346 -54.95 64.38 -30.93
C ALA A 346 -54.37 62.96 -31.07
N TYR A 347 -53.38 62.80 -31.95
CA TYR A 347 -52.71 61.52 -32.18
C TYR A 347 -51.76 61.22 -31.02
N PHE A 348 -52.08 60.22 -30.20
CA PHE A 348 -51.10 59.58 -29.33
C PHE A 348 -50.42 58.45 -30.12
N SER A 349 -49.27 58.75 -30.72
CA SER A 349 -48.38 57.71 -31.25
C SER A 349 -47.47 57.24 -30.12
N THR A 350 -47.81 56.11 -29.50
CA THR A 350 -46.84 55.39 -28.68
C THR A 350 -46.01 54.54 -29.63
N VAL A 351 -44.86 55.07 -30.05
CA VAL A 351 -43.82 54.24 -30.65
C VAL A 351 -43.22 53.41 -29.52
N ILE A 352 -43.80 52.23 -29.25
CA ILE A 352 -43.01 51.15 -28.67
C ILE A 352 -42.04 50.78 -29.77
N ALA A 353 -40.90 51.47 -29.83
CA ALA A 353 -39.82 51.02 -30.68
C ALA A 353 -39.58 49.56 -30.27
N SER A 354 -39.50 48.66 -31.26
CA SER A 354 -39.09 47.27 -31.08
C SER A 354 -37.63 47.25 -30.59
N GLN A 355 -37.39 47.74 -29.39
CA GLN A 355 -36.12 47.76 -28.69
C GLN A 355 -36.13 46.48 -27.86
N GLY A 356 -35.70 45.39 -28.48
CA GLY A 356 -35.69 44.05 -27.88
C GLY A 356 -35.21 43.00 -28.88
N GLY A 357 -34.52 41.97 -28.37
CA GLY A 357 -34.16 40.79 -29.14
C GLY A 357 -35.22 39.69 -29.04
N ALA A 358 -34.98 38.55 -29.70
CA ALA A 358 -35.87 37.38 -29.68
C ALA A 358 -35.84 36.58 -28.36
N GLU A 359 -34.92 36.88 -27.45
CA GLU A 359 -34.70 36.15 -26.19
C GLU A 359 -34.41 37.13 -25.05
N VAL A 360 -35.01 36.90 -23.88
CA VAL A 360 -34.64 37.60 -22.64
C VAL A 360 -33.42 36.92 -22.02
N THR A 361 -32.24 37.56 -22.13
CA THR A 361 -30.98 37.03 -21.58
C THR A 361 -30.17 38.09 -20.82
N VAL A 362 -29.22 37.62 -20.02
CA VAL A 362 -28.13 38.43 -19.42
C VAL A 362 -26.88 38.35 -20.31
N LYS A 363 -25.87 39.19 -20.03
CA LYS A 363 -24.57 39.09 -20.70
C LYS A 363 -23.97 37.69 -20.47
N SER A 364 -23.63 36.98 -21.52
CA SER A 364 -23.08 35.61 -21.46
C SER A 364 -21.93 35.42 -22.47
N MET A 365 -21.17 34.34 -22.29
CA MET A 365 -20.11 33.91 -23.20
C MET A 365 -20.32 32.44 -23.54
N ALA A 366 -20.14 32.08 -24.82
CA ALA A 366 -20.39 30.73 -25.29
C ALA A 366 -19.19 29.80 -25.00
N PHE A 367 -19.46 28.69 -24.33
CA PHE A 367 -18.56 27.55 -24.12
C PHE A 367 -19.23 26.29 -24.65
N LEU A 368 -18.44 25.27 -25.01
CA LEU A 368 -19.01 23.93 -25.16
C LEU A 368 -19.32 23.35 -23.79
N TRP A 369 -20.47 22.68 -23.68
CA TRP A 369 -20.77 21.83 -22.53
C TRP A 369 -20.24 20.43 -22.81
N ILE A 370 -19.26 19.98 -22.02
CA ILE A 370 -18.70 18.62 -22.10
C ILE A 370 -18.86 17.86 -20.78
N THR A 371 -18.80 16.54 -20.82
CA THR A 371 -18.71 15.69 -19.64
C THR A 371 -17.70 14.57 -19.84
N ARG A 372 -17.20 14.02 -18.74
CA ARG A 372 -16.32 12.85 -18.73
C ARG A 372 -17.10 11.60 -19.12
N LEU A 373 -16.46 10.70 -19.85
CA LEU A 373 -17.01 9.40 -20.22
C LEU A 373 -16.78 8.32 -19.13
N GLY A 374 -15.66 8.36 -18.41
CA GLY A 374 -15.27 7.37 -17.39
C GLY A 374 -14.61 7.95 -16.16
#